data_AF-A0A1M7BCL7-F1
#
_entry.id   AF-A0A1M7BCL7-F1
#
_cell.length_a   1.000
_cell.length_b   1.000
_cell.length_c   1.000
_cell.angle_alpha   90.00
_cell.angle_beta   90.00
_cell.angle_gamma   90.00
#
_symmetry.space_group_name_H-M   'P 1'
#
loop_
_entity.id
_entity.type
_entity.pdbx_description
1 polymer ?
#
loop_
_entity_poly.entity_id
_entity_poly.type
_entity_poly.pdbx_seq_one_letter_code
_entity_poly.pdbx_strand_id
1 'polypeptide(L)'
;TVTASHGMVLDGLVINASALVNGDSIRFVPLVELAEQFRVFHVETEEHNVILANGSPSETYIDYVDRQAFDNYAEYVALYGIETRVVEMPRHRISSSRLLPLALRERLGIHDVMPLSRTA
;
A
#
# COMPACT_ATOMS: atom_id res chain seq x y z
N THR A 1 5.17 -5.53 7.67
CA THR A 1 4.73 -5.99 6.34
C THR A 1 3.41 -5.35 6.03
N VAL A 2 3.18 -5.00 4.77
CA VAL A 2 1.93 -4.42 4.26
C VAL A 2 1.44 -5.24 3.06
N THR A 3 0.19 -5.04 2.66
CA THR A 3 -0.34 -5.68 1.43
C THR A 3 0.24 -5.02 0.17
N ALA A 4 0.16 -5.73 -0.95
CA ALA A 4 0.72 -5.31 -2.24
C ALA A 4 0.14 -3.97 -2.77
N SER A 5 -1.10 -3.66 -2.40
CA SER A 5 -1.83 -2.47 -2.82
C SER A 5 -1.71 -1.31 -1.83
N HIS A 6 -1.08 -1.50 -0.67
CA HIS A 6 -0.96 -0.45 0.33
C HIS A 6 -0.06 0.70 -0.16
N GLY A 7 -0.51 1.95 0.00
CA GLY A 7 0.24 3.13 -0.39
C GLY A 7 1.37 3.48 0.58
N MET A 8 2.59 3.38 0.10
CA MET A 8 3.79 3.88 0.75
C MET A 8 4.06 5.30 0.27
N VAL A 9 4.49 6.20 1.15
CA VAL A 9 4.71 7.61 0.79
C VAL A 9 6.20 7.88 0.62
N LEU A 10 6.60 8.26 -0.60
CA LEU A 10 8.00 8.53 -0.93
C LEU A 10 8.09 9.65 -1.97
N ASP A 11 9.00 10.60 -1.78
CA ASP A 11 9.18 11.79 -2.64
C ASP A 11 7.88 12.55 -2.94
N GLY A 12 6.96 12.61 -1.96
CA GLY A 12 5.66 13.28 -2.13
C GLY A 12 4.62 12.52 -2.95
N LEU A 13 4.91 11.27 -3.33
CA LEU A 13 4.03 10.38 -4.07
C LEU A 13 3.43 9.33 -3.13
N VAL A 14 2.23 8.86 -3.43
CA VAL A 14 1.67 7.64 -2.84
C VAL A 14 1.92 6.50 -3.81
N ILE A 15 2.66 5.48 -3.40
CA ILE A 15 3.14 4.42 -4.28
C ILE A 15 2.71 3.09 -3.70
N ASN A 16 1.99 2.28 -4.47
CA ASN A 16 1.64 0.93 -4.03
C ASN A 16 2.91 0.14 -3.69
N ALA A 17 2.93 -0.56 -2.55
CA ALA A 17 4.09 -1.32 -2.10
C ALA A 17 4.63 -2.30 -3.17
N SER A 18 3.75 -2.91 -3.96
CA SER A 18 4.14 -3.80 -5.07
C SER A 18 4.92 -3.10 -6.20
N ALA A 19 4.71 -1.80 -6.42
CA ALA A 19 5.45 -1.03 -7.42
C ALA A 19 6.90 -0.74 -6.97
N LEU A 20 7.16 -0.79 -5.65
CA LEU A 20 8.48 -0.54 -5.05
C LEU A 20 9.34 -1.80 -4.91
N VAL A 21 8.83 -2.98 -5.25
CA VAL A 21 9.57 -4.24 -5.14
C VAL A 21 10.83 -4.18 -6.01
N ASN A 22 11.99 -4.36 -5.38
CA ASN A 22 13.30 -4.28 -6.03
C ASN A 22 14.09 -5.61 -5.96
N GLY A 23 13.49 -6.66 -5.39
CA GLY A 23 14.13 -7.98 -5.29
C GLY A 23 15.19 -8.10 -4.20
N ASP A 24 15.40 -7.05 -3.41
CA ASP A 24 16.35 -7.03 -2.29
C ASP A 24 15.64 -6.48 -1.04
N SER A 25 15.82 -5.19 -0.74
CA SER A 25 15.30 -4.56 0.47
C SER A 25 13.76 -4.47 0.53
N ILE A 26 13.10 -4.47 -0.63
CA ILE A 26 11.64 -4.46 -0.76
C ILE A 26 11.25 -5.68 -1.58
N ARG A 27 10.67 -6.67 -0.90
CA ARG A 27 10.31 -7.96 -1.48
C ARG A 27 8.94 -8.43 -1.03
N PHE A 28 8.33 -9.31 -1.82
CA PHE A 28 7.21 -10.10 -1.33
C PHE A 28 7.68 -11.03 -0.22
N VAL A 29 6.81 -11.22 0.78
CA VAL A 29 6.97 -12.26 1.79
C VAL A 29 6.39 -13.55 1.19
N PRO A 30 7.18 -14.62 1.03
CA PRO A 30 6.69 -15.92 0.59
C PRO A 30 5.56 -16.43 1.48
N LEU A 31 4.58 -17.10 0.88
CA LEU A 31 3.43 -17.63 1.63
C LEU A 31 3.84 -18.59 2.74
N VAL A 32 4.93 -19.35 2.54
CA VAL A 32 5.50 -20.27 3.54
C VAL A 32 6.10 -19.56 4.75
N GLU A 33 6.47 -18.28 4.62
CA GLU A 33 6.96 -17.45 5.72
C GLU A 33 5.81 -16.76 6.49
N LEU A 34 4.58 -16.78 5.94
CA LEU A 34 3.40 -16.23 6.61
C LEU A 34 2.81 -17.26 7.57
N ALA A 35 2.32 -16.79 8.71
CA ALA A 35 1.51 -17.62 9.60
C ALA A 35 0.24 -18.10 8.87
N GLU A 36 -0.28 -19.27 9.26
CA GLU A 36 -1.55 -19.81 8.71
C GLU A 36 -2.69 -18.81 8.79
N GLN A 37 -2.67 -17.95 9.82
CA GLN A 37 -3.60 -16.86 10.02
C GLN A 37 -2.84 -15.61 10.45
N PHE A 38 -3.19 -14.48 9.85
CA PHE A 38 -2.69 -13.17 10.23
C PHE A 38 -3.81 -12.14 10.07
N ARG A 39 -3.69 -11.02 10.80
CA ARG A 39 -4.65 -9.93 10.74
C ARG A 39 -4.04 -8.72 10.07
N VAL A 40 -4.78 -8.14 9.13
CA VAL A 40 -4.42 -6.89 8.47
C VAL A 40 -5.31 -5.80 9.06
N PHE A 41 -4.70 -4.69 9.44
CA PHE A 41 -5.40 -3.53 9.96
C PHE A 41 -5.25 -2.37 8.98
N HIS A 42 -6.33 -1.65 8.77
CA HIS A 42 -6.31 -0.32 8.19
C HIS A 42 -6.51 0.68 9.33
N VAL A 43 -5.65 1.68 9.41
CA VAL A 43 -5.73 2.74 10.43
C VAL A 43 -6.37 3.95 9.78
N GLU A 44 -7.50 4.40 10.29
CA GLU A 44 -8.19 5.60 9.82
C GLU A 44 -7.92 6.78 10.76
N THR A 45 -7.84 7.98 10.18
CA THR A 45 -7.79 9.26 10.89
C THR A 45 -8.82 10.21 10.29
N GLU A 46 -9.06 11.37 10.93
CA GLU A 46 -10.03 12.37 10.46
C GLU A 46 -9.79 12.80 9.00
N GLU A 47 -8.52 12.91 8.61
CA GLU A 47 -8.09 13.17 7.22
C GLU A 47 -7.30 11.99 6.67
N HIS A 48 -7.17 11.89 5.33
CA HIS A 48 -6.26 10.90 4.72
C HIS A 48 -4.82 11.38 4.93
N ASN A 49 -4.10 10.73 5.84
CA ASN A 49 -2.82 11.19 6.36
C ASN A 49 -1.67 10.23 6.05
N VAL A 50 -0.46 10.69 6.40
CA VAL A 50 0.74 9.86 6.40
C VAL A 50 1.12 9.54 7.84
N ILE A 51 1.25 8.25 8.12
CA ILE A 51 1.74 7.73 9.40
C ILE A 51 3.05 6.97 9.19
N LEU A 52 3.76 6.68 10.29
CA LEU A 52 4.94 5.82 10.24
C LEU A 52 4.54 4.39 10.63
N ALA A 53 4.61 3.47 9.66
CA ALA A 53 4.46 2.04 9.90
C ALA A 53 5.86 1.41 9.94
N ASN A 54 6.33 1.03 11.15
CA ASN A 54 7.70 0.54 11.37
C ASN A 54 8.79 1.49 10.82
N GLY A 55 8.57 2.79 10.95
CA GLY A 55 9.50 3.82 10.47
C GLY A 55 9.35 4.19 8.98
N SER A 56 8.53 3.47 8.22
CA SER A 56 8.24 3.79 6.82
C SER A 56 7.00 4.68 6.71
N PRO A 57 7.05 5.81 5.97
CA PRO A 57 5.87 6.61 5.69
C PRO A 57 4.84 5.82 4.87
N SER A 58 3.62 5.74 5.39
CA SER A 58 2.51 4.95 4.86
C SER A 58 1.22 5.74 4.92
N GLU A 59 0.33 5.49 3.97
CA GLU A 59 -0.99 6.10 3.98
C GLU A 59 -1.89 5.54 5.09
N THR A 60 -2.77 6.36 5.63
CA THR A 60 -3.92 5.89 6.41
C THR A 60 -5.00 5.33 5.49
N TYR A 61 -6.05 4.74 6.06
CA TYR A 61 -7.20 4.24 5.33
C TYR A 61 -7.78 5.31 4.39
N ILE A 62 -8.14 4.86 3.19
CA ILE A 62 -8.96 5.57 2.22
C ILE A 62 -9.97 4.56 1.65
N ASP A 63 -11.19 5.03 1.40
CA ASP A 63 -12.34 4.22 1.00
C ASP A 63 -12.28 3.79 -0.48
N TYR A 64 -11.32 2.91 -0.80
CA TYR A 64 -11.27 2.17 -2.07
C TYR A 64 -11.84 0.76 -1.94
N VAL A 65 -11.88 0.26 -0.72
CA VAL A 65 -12.51 -1.01 -0.35
C VAL A 65 -13.72 -0.60 0.47
N ASP A 66 -14.90 -1.01 0.02
CA ASP A 66 -16.16 -0.77 0.70
C ASP A 66 -15.98 -1.03 2.20
N ARG A 67 -16.18 0.01 3.02
CA ARG A 67 -16.01 -0.02 4.48
C ARG A 67 -16.80 -1.16 5.13
N GLN A 68 -17.89 -1.60 4.50
CA GLN A 68 -18.72 -2.71 4.97
C GLN A 68 -17.98 -4.05 4.98
N ALA A 69 -16.87 -4.17 4.24
CA ALA A 69 -16.05 -5.38 4.18
C ALA A 69 -15.16 -5.59 5.41
N PHE A 70 -15.03 -4.60 6.30
CA PHE A 70 -14.21 -4.73 7.52
C PHE A 70 -14.93 -5.49 8.63
N ASP A 71 -14.22 -6.38 9.33
CA ASP A 71 -14.76 -7.18 10.45
C ASP A 71 -15.46 -6.34 11.52
N ASN A 72 -14.97 -5.11 11.76
CA ASN A 72 -15.46 -4.21 12.80
C ASN A 72 -16.46 -3.15 12.28
N TYR A 73 -17.03 -3.34 11.09
CA TYR A 73 -17.99 -2.38 10.52
C TYR A 73 -19.17 -2.08 11.45
N ALA A 74 -19.73 -3.09 12.12
CA ALA A 74 -20.84 -2.90 13.06
C ALA A 74 -20.46 -2.00 14.24
N GLU A 75 -19.22 -2.10 14.74
CA GLU A 75 -18.70 -1.22 15.79
C GLU A 75 -18.53 0.22 15.29
N TYR A 76 -18.00 0.39 14.07
CA TYR A 76 -17.90 1.70 13.43
C TYR A 76 -19.27 2.39 13.34
N VAL A 77 -20.30 1.68 12.87
CA VAL A 77 -21.67 2.23 12.77
C VAL A 77 -22.23 2.60 14.16
N ALA A 78 -21.97 1.78 15.18
CA ALA A 78 -22.41 2.08 16.54
C ALA A 78 -21.75 3.35 17.12
N LEU A 79 -20.49 3.62 16.74
CA LEU A 79 -19.73 4.77 17.20
C LEU A 79 -20.06 6.07 16.43
N TYR A 80 -20.21 5.98 15.10
CA TYR A 80 -20.26 7.15 14.22
C TYR A 80 -21.61 7.35 13.52
N GLY A 81 -22.51 6.36 13.57
CA GLY A 81 -23.87 6.42 13.02
C GLY A 81 -23.93 6.31 11.50
N ILE A 82 -23.39 7.31 10.80
CA ILE A 82 -23.35 7.34 9.33
C ILE A 82 -21.92 7.19 8.82
N GLU A 83 -21.79 6.54 7.67
CA GLU A 83 -20.53 6.48 6.97
C GLU A 83 -20.12 7.86 6.45
N THR A 84 -18.91 8.28 6.80
CA THR A 84 -18.31 9.49 6.27
C THR A 84 -17.11 9.08 5.41
N ARG A 85 -17.06 9.62 4.20
CA ARG A 85 -15.94 9.40 3.29
C ARG A 85 -14.81 10.33 3.63
N VAL A 86 -13.62 9.76 3.80
CA VAL A 86 -12.38 10.51 3.96
C VAL A 86 -11.98 11.08 2.59
N VAL A 87 -11.61 12.36 2.55
CA VAL A 87 -11.08 12.98 1.32
C VAL A 87 -9.66 12.51 1.11
N GLU A 88 -9.35 12.00 -0.07
CA GLU A 88 -8.01 11.54 -0.40
C GLU A 88 -6.99 12.71 -0.39
N MET A 89 -5.83 12.50 0.23
CA MET A 89 -4.73 13.45 0.25
C MET A 89 -4.33 13.91 -1.17
N PRO A 90 -3.91 15.18 -1.36
CA PRO A 90 -3.58 15.73 -2.67
C PRO A 90 -2.18 15.31 -3.14
N ARG A 91 -1.93 14.00 -3.24
CA ARG A 91 -0.68 13.42 -3.75
C ARG A 91 -0.97 12.49 -4.92
N HIS A 92 -0.10 12.51 -5.94
CA HIS A 92 -0.25 11.58 -7.06
C HIS A 92 0.00 10.15 -6.63
N ARG A 93 -0.90 9.24 -7.05
CA ARG A 93 -0.79 7.82 -6.81
C ARG A 93 -0.13 7.09 -7.97
N ILE A 94 0.84 6.23 -7.66
CA ILE A 94 1.49 5.31 -8.59
C ILE A 94 1.18 3.87 -8.19
N SER A 95 0.46 3.16 -9.05
CA SER A 95 0.06 1.76 -8.80
C SER A 95 0.97 0.73 -9.48
N SER A 96 1.92 1.15 -10.32
CA SER A 96 2.79 0.24 -11.08
C SER A 96 4.21 0.78 -11.24
N SER A 97 5.20 -0.11 -11.16
CA SER A 97 6.63 0.20 -11.28
C SER A 97 7.01 0.96 -12.54
N ARG A 98 6.35 0.67 -13.68
CA ARG A 98 6.59 1.35 -14.96
C ARG A 98 6.27 2.85 -14.97
N LEU A 99 5.44 3.31 -14.02
CA LEU A 99 5.05 4.70 -13.88
C LEU A 99 5.94 5.45 -12.88
N LEU A 100 6.88 4.77 -12.21
CA LEU A 100 7.79 5.40 -11.27
C LEU A 100 8.73 6.37 -12.00
N PRO A 101 9.01 7.55 -11.40
CA PRO A 101 10.07 8.42 -11.88
C PRO A 101 11.40 7.66 -11.99
N LEU A 102 12.15 7.91 -13.08
CA LEU A 102 13.41 7.22 -13.34
C LEU A 102 14.41 7.35 -12.17
N ALA A 103 14.56 8.56 -11.63
CA ALA A 103 15.45 8.81 -10.49
C ALA A 103 15.09 7.97 -9.26
N LEU A 104 13.80 7.71 -9.02
CA LEU A 104 13.35 6.87 -7.92
C LEU A 104 13.65 5.40 -8.18
N ARG A 105 13.45 4.93 -9.42
CA ARG A 105 13.80 3.56 -9.83
C ARG A 105 15.29 3.30 -9.67
N GLU A 106 16.14 4.21 -10.14
CA GLU A 106 17.60 4.11 -10.03
C GLU A 106 18.04 4.10 -8.57
N ARG A 107 17.49 4.99 -7.73
CA ARG A 107 17.80 5.06 -6.31
C ARG A 107 17.46 3.77 -5.56
N LEU A 108 16.39 3.09 -5.96
CA LEU A 108 15.92 1.87 -5.32
C LEU A 108 16.36 0.58 -6.02
N GLY A 109 17.10 0.66 -7.14
CA GLY A 109 17.49 -0.52 -7.91
C GLY A 109 16.31 -1.26 -8.58
N ILE A 110 15.24 -0.56 -8.94
CA ILE A 110 14.05 -1.16 -9.55
C ILE A 110 14.26 -1.28 -11.08
N HIS A 111 14.60 -2.48 -11.51
CA HIS A 111 14.77 -2.81 -12.92
C HIS A 111 13.48 -3.35 -13.53
N ASP A 112 13.26 -3.08 -14.82
CA ASP A 112 12.17 -3.75 -15.53
C ASP A 112 12.48 -5.24 -15.60
N VAL A 113 11.47 -6.06 -15.30
CA VAL A 113 11.58 -7.50 -15.51
C VAL A 113 11.70 -7.72 -17.00
N MET A 114 12.91 -8.03 -17.50
CA MET A 114 13.04 -8.54 -18.85
C MET A 114 12.20 -9.82 -18.94
N PRO A 115 11.29 -9.95 -19.92
CA PRO A 115 10.57 -11.19 -20.09
C PRO A 115 11.62 -12.29 -20.27
N LEU A 116 11.53 -13.33 -19.43
CA LEU A 116 12.30 -14.57 -19.66
C LEU A 116 12.04 -14.96 -21.11
N SER A 117 13.09 -14.93 -21.94
CA SER A 117 13.01 -15.42 -23.30
C SER A 117 12.49 -16.85 -23.20
N ARG A 118 11.28 -17.10 -23.69
CA ARG A 118 10.80 -18.46 -23.92
C ARG A 118 11.70 -19.03 -25.01
N THR A 119 12.77 -19.72 -24.61
CA THR A 119 13.52 -20.59 -25.51
C THR A 119 12.54 -21.67 -25.99
N ALA A 120 12.50 -21.81 -27.31
CA ALA A 120 11.61 -22.67 -28.08
C ALA A 120 11.83 -24.16 -27.79
#